data_AF-A0A1V4TJR3-F1
#
_entry.id   AF-A0A1V4TJR3-F1
#
_cell.length_a   1.000
_cell.length_b   1.000
_cell.length_c   1.000
_cell.angle_alpha   90.00
_cell.angle_beta   90.00
_cell.angle_gamma   90.00
#
_symmetry.space_group_name_H-M   'P 1'
#
loop_
_entity.id
_entity.type
_entity.pdbx_description
1 polymer ?
#
loop_
_entity_poly.entity_id
_entity_poly.type
_entity_poly.pdbx_seq_one_letter_code
_entity_poly.pdbx_strand_id
1 'polypeptide(L)' 'MSEGIEEGVNGFIVSPKNVEELTKKLNILIENEDLRKKFGNNSLKKIGEYSSIFGKKTEKLINLYESQIKSH' A
#
# COMPACT_ATOMS: atom_id res chain seq x y z
N MET A 1 3.00 10.52 3.43
CA MET A 1 3.03 9.06 3.21
C MET A 1 1.85 8.70 2.34
N SER A 2 2.03 7.92 1.27
CA SER A 2 0.88 7.33 0.58
C SER A 2 0.50 6.07 1.36
N GLU A 3 -0.77 5.91 1.74
CA GLU A 3 -1.20 4.83 2.64
C GLU A 3 -0.98 3.41 2.06
N GLY A 4 -0.84 3.30 0.73
CA GLY A 4 -0.70 2.02 0.01
C GLY A 4 0.66 1.75 -0.66
N ILE A 5 1.46 2.78 -0.98
CA ILE A 5 2.79 2.62 -1.61
C ILE A 5 3.89 2.82 -0.58
N GLU A 6 4.85 1.90 -0.61
CA GLU A 6 6.11 1.89 0.11
C GLU A 6 7.25 2.04 -0.90
N GLU A 7 8.00 3.14 -0.78
CA GLU A 7 9.05 3.53 -1.73
C GLU A 7 10.06 2.39 -1.94
N GLY A 8 10.26 2.01 -3.20
CA GLY A 8 11.24 0.99 -3.58
C GLY A 8 10.82 -0.46 -3.28
N VAL A 9 9.65 -0.68 -2.68
CA VAL A 9 9.16 -2.03 -2.33
C VAL A 9 8.04 -2.46 -3.27
N ASN A 10 6.98 -1.67 -3.34
CA ASN A 10 5.81 -1.96 -4.17
C ASN A 10 5.47 -0.81 -5.14
N GLY A 11 6.31 0.23 -5.18
CA GLY A 11 6.17 1.34 -6.11
C GLY A 11 7.22 2.43 -5.88
N PHE A 12 7.09 3.49 -6.66
CA PHE A 12 7.83 4.73 -6.47
C PHE A 12 6.87 5.86 -6.09
N ILE A 13 7.29 6.69 -5.15
CA ILE A 13 6.67 7.92 -4.72
C ILE A 13 7.42 9.03 -5.46
N VAL A 14 6.67 9.87 -6.15
CA VAL A 14 7.20 11.01 -6.89
C VAL A 14 6.57 12.29 -6.36
N SER A 15 7.31 13.39 -6.48
CA SER A 15 6.82 14.69 -6.05
C SER A 15 5.65 15.14 -6.92
N PRO A 16 4.61 15.77 -6.33
CA PRO A 16 3.50 16.31 -7.11
C PRO A 16 3.98 17.26 -8.21
N LYS A 17 3.44 17.09 -9.43
CA LYS A 17 3.76 17.90 -10.62
C LYS A 17 5.23 17.85 -11.09
N ASN A 18 6.04 16.91 -10.60
CA ASN A 18 7.41 16.71 -11.08
C ASN A 18 7.46 15.71 -12.24
N VAL A 19 7.36 16.23 -13.48
CA VAL A 19 7.33 15.42 -14.71
C VAL A 19 8.66 14.69 -14.95
N GLU A 20 9.78 15.33 -14.62
CA GLU A 20 11.12 14.74 -14.81
C GLU A 20 11.31 13.52 -13.91
N GLU A 21 10.94 13.65 -12.63
CA GLU A 21 11.01 12.55 -11.66
C GLU A 21 10.08 11.40 -12.06
N LEU A 22 8.84 11.70 -12.45
CA LEU A 22 7.90 10.70 -12.93
C LEU A 22 8.45 9.94 -14.15
N THR A 23 8.97 10.67 -15.14
CA THR A 23 9.53 10.08 -16.37
C THR A 23 10.71 9.17 -16.05
N LYS A 24 11.63 9.61 -15.18
CA LYS A 24 12.77 8.80 -14.75
C LYS A 24 12.33 7.49 -14.09
N LYS A 25 11.38 7.55 -13.15
CA LYS A 25 10.89 6.36 -12.43
C LYS A 25 10.12 5.42 -13.35
N LEU A 26 9.36 5.94 -14.32
CA LEU A 26 8.70 5.14 -15.34
C LEU A 26 9.70 4.41 -16.25
N ASN A 27 10.74 5.09 -16.73
CA ASN A 27 11.78 4.47 -17.57
C ASN A 27 12.45 3.30 -16.85
N ILE A 28 12.78 3.45 -15.56
CA ILE A 28 13.32 2.36 -14.73
C ILE A 28 12.41 1.12 -14.75
N LEU A 29 11.09 1.30 -14.63
CA LEU A 29 10.14 0.18 -14.63
C LEU A 29 9.93 -0.43 -16.02
N ILE A 30 9.99 0.37 -17.09
CA ILE A 30 9.89 -0.11 -18.46
C ILE A 30 11.10 -0.98 -18.81
N GLU A 31 12.29 -0.48 -18.51
CA GLU A 31 13.57 -1.12 -18.83
C GLU A 31 13.88 -2.33 -17.93
N ASN A 32 13.41 -2.33 -16.68
CA ASN A 32 13.66 -3.41 -15.72
C ASN A 32 12.39 -4.23 -15.44
N GLU A 33 12.17 -5.27 -16.25
CA GLU A 33 11.02 -6.17 -16.13
C GLU A 33 10.95 -6.88 -14.76
N ASP A 34 12.08 -7.33 -14.22
CA ASP A 34 12.11 -8.06 -12.95
C ASP A 34 11.66 -7.17 -11.79
N LEU A 35 12.15 -5.93 -11.76
CA LEU A 35 11.73 -4.94 -10.77
C LEU A 35 10.23 -4.66 -10.89
N ARG A 36 9.75 -4.47 -12.12
CA ARG A 36 8.33 -4.20 -12.39
C ARG A 36 7.43 -5.35 -11.94
N LYS A 37 7.81 -6.60 -12.22
CA LYS A 37 7.13 -7.81 -11.74
C LYS A 37 7.18 -7.90 -10.21
N LYS A 38 8.33 -7.64 -9.61
CA LYS A 38 8.51 -7.64 -8.15
C LYS A 38 7.59 -6.63 -7.47
N PHE A 39 7.51 -5.41 -7.98
CA PHE A 39 6.62 -4.37 -7.45
C PHE A 39 5.14 -4.77 -7.56
N GLY A 40 4.74 -5.36 -8.70
CA GLY A 40 3.38 -5.88 -8.88
C GLY A 40 3.03 -6.99 -7.88
N ASN A 41 3.92 -7.97 -7.72
CA ASN A 41 3.74 -9.07 -6.77
C ASN A 41 3.68 -8.58 -5.31
N ASN A 42 4.57 -7.65 -4.94
CA ASN A 42 4.56 -7.04 -3.61
C ASN A 42 3.28 -6.25 -3.35
N SER A 43 2.78 -5.53 -4.37
CA SER A 43 1.50 -4.82 -4.29
C SER A 43 0.32 -5.78 -4.07
N LEU A 44 0.26 -6.88 -4.82
CA LEU A 44 -0.78 -7.89 -4.67
C LEU A 44 -0.75 -8.57 -3.30
N LYS A 45 0.44 -8.94 -2.83
CA LYS A 45 0.61 -9.51 -1.48
C LYS A 45 0.12 -8.54 -0.41
N LYS A 46 0.52 -7.27 -0.51
CA LYS A 46 0.09 -6.21 0.41
C LYS A 46 -1.43 -6.01 0.36
N ILE A 47 -2.05 -5.98 -0.83
CA ILE A 47 -3.52 -5.87 -0.93
C ILE A 47 -4.22 -7.09 -0.31
N GLY A 48 -3.71 -8.32 -0.47
CA GLY A 48 -4.29 -9.50 0.20
C GLY A 48 -4.20 -9.42 1.73
N GLU A 49 -3.10 -8.88 2.25
CA GLU A 49 -2.97 -8.57 3.67
C GLU A 49 -3.97 -7.45 4.09
N TYR A 50 -4.17 -6.43 3.26
CA TYR A 50 -5.10 -5.32 3.50
C TYR A 50 -6.59 -5.62 3.26
N SER A 51 -6.95 -6.56 2.39
CA SER A 51 -8.33 -7.02 2.26
C SER A 51 -8.74 -7.82 3.50
N SER A 52 -7.81 -8.60 4.04
CA SER A 52 -7.92 -9.17 5.39
C SER A 52 -8.04 -8.08 6.46
N ILE A 53 -7.51 -6.87 6.22
CA ILE A 53 -7.62 -5.72 7.12
C ILE A 53 -9.04 -5.15 7.16
N PHE A 54 -9.93 -5.27 6.16
CA PHE A 54 -11.32 -4.79 6.35
C PHE A 54 -12.08 -5.64 7.36
N GLY A 55 -11.96 -6.97 7.27
CA GLY A 55 -12.47 -7.90 8.29
C GLY A 55 -11.84 -7.62 9.66
N LYS A 56 -10.51 -7.57 9.73
CA LYS A 56 -9.79 -7.30 10.99
C LYS A 56 -10.01 -5.90 11.57
N LYS A 57 -10.17 -4.86 10.73
CA LYS A 57 -10.51 -3.49 11.16
C LYS A 57 -11.93 -3.46 11.70
N THR A 58 -12.86 -4.14 11.05
CA THR A 58 -14.24 -4.26 11.52
C THR A 58 -14.28 -4.99 12.85
N GLU A 59 -13.59 -6.13 13.00
CA GLU A 59 -13.46 -6.83 14.29
C GLU A 59 -12.84 -5.95 15.37
N LYS A 60 -11.73 -5.26 15.06
CA LYS A 60 -11.08 -4.34 16.01
C LYS A 60 -12.01 -3.21 16.43
N LEU A 61 -12.81 -2.68 15.50
CA LEU A 61 -13.78 -1.61 15.75
C LEU A 61 -14.94 -2.13 16.61
N ILE A 62 -15.48 -3.31 16.32
CA ILE A 62 -16.51 -3.97 17.13
C ILE A 62 -16.00 -4.19 18.55
N ASN A 63 -14.80 -4.77 18.71
CA ASN A 63 -14.17 -5.01 20.00
C ASN A 63 -13.99 -3.71 20.80
N LEU A 64 -13.59 -2.62 20.13
CA LEU A 64 -13.47 -1.31 20.77
C LEU A 64 -14.83 -0.84 21.30
N TYR A 65 -15.89 -0.88 20.49
CA TYR A 65 -17.22 -0.48 20.94
C TYR A 65 -17.76 -1.37 22.08
N GLU A 66 -17.60 -2.69 21.97
CA GLU A 66 -17.99 -3.62 23.04
C GLU A 66 -17.27 -3.34 24.36
N SER A 67 -15.98 -2.98 24.31
CA SER A 67 -15.20 -2.67 25.52
C SER A 67 -15.74 -1.45 26.27
N GLN A 68 -16.28 -0.47 25.53
CA GLN A 68 -16.85 0.75 26.12
C GLN A 68 -18.26 0.49 26.67
N ILE A 69 -19.06 -0.34 26.00
CA ILE A 69 -20.40 -0.72 26.46
C ILE A 69 -20.35 -1.57 27.73
N LYS A 70 -19.37 -2.49 27.86
CA LYS A 70 -19.18 -3.33 29.05
C LYS A 70 -18.58 -2.59 30.25
N SER A 71 -18.10 -1.36 30.05
CA SER A 71 -17.47 -0.52 31.09
C SER A 71 -18.44 0.48 31.73
N HIS A 72 -19.73 0.42 31.41
CA HIS A 72 -20.85 1.12 32.05
C HIS A 72 -21.91 0.09 32.46
#